data_AF-V9IGG9-F1
#
_entry.id   AF-V9IGG9-F1
#
_cell.length_a   1.000
_cell.length_b   1.000
_cell.length_c   1.000
_cell.angle_alpha   90.00
_cell.angle_beta   90.00
_cell.angle_gamma   90.00
#
_symmetry.space_group_name_H-M   'P 1'
#
loop_
_entity.id
_entity.type
_entity.pdbx_description
1 polymer ?
#
loop_
_entity_poly.entity_id
_entity_poly.type
_entity_poly.pdbx_seq_one_letter_code
_entity_poly.pdbx_strand_id
1 'polypeptide(L)'
;MINLAKVMKNYLESIKNNDISLMFIFFDGEEAFKEWGPKDSIYGAKHLAKIWHNNYTIFKNGENISELDKLDLLVLLDLIGAPDPTFYNYFSNTEKWYSILINAETKLASLRKFESYSYGQPTQTYFQPYSVEAYIEDDHIPFLHRDTPILHLIPYPFPIVWHKSSDNRNNIDLKTTENINKILRIFVASYLHINI
;
A
#
# COMPACT_ATOMS: atom_id res chain seq x y z
N MET A 1 1.77 8.46 3.31
CA MET A 1 2.25 8.93 1.98
C MET A 1 2.92 10.30 2.01
N ILE A 2 2.24 11.39 2.43
CA ILE A 2 2.86 12.74 2.47
C ILE A 2 4.13 12.80 3.35
N ASN A 3 4.10 12.13 4.51
CA ASN A 3 5.29 12.01 5.36
C ASN A 3 6.46 11.33 4.63
N LEU A 4 6.20 10.24 3.90
CA LEU A 4 7.21 9.52 3.11
C LEU A 4 7.84 10.45 2.07
N ALA A 5 7.02 11.16 1.27
CA ALA A 5 7.50 12.13 0.30
C ALA A 5 8.37 13.22 0.93
N LYS A 6 7.96 13.72 2.10
CA LYS A 6 8.68 14.76 2.84
C LYS A 6 10.02 14.27 3.39
N VAL A 7 10.03 13.11 4.06
CA VAL A 7 11.22 12.58 4.74
C VAL A 7 12.22 12.04 3.73
N MET A 8 11.75 11.37 2.68
CA MET A 8 12.60 10.79 1.64
C MET A 8 12.95 11.76 0.50
N LYS A 9 12.60 13.05 0.60
CA LYS A 9 12.71 14.03 -0.50
C LYS A 9 14.05 13.96 -1.24
N ASN A 10 15.17 14.06 -0.52
CA ASN A 10 16.50 14.10 -1.16
C ASN A 10 16.83 12.79 -1.89
N TYR A 11 16.39 11.66 -1.33
CA TYR A 11 16.57 10.35 -1.93
C TYR A 11 15.69 10.15 -3.17
N LEU A 12 14.43 10.60 -3.12
CA LEU A 12 13.50 10.51 -4.25
C LEU A 12 13.91 11.43 -5.41
N GLU A 13 14.48 12.61 -5.13
CA GLU A 13 15.01 13.48 -6.19
C GLU A 13 16.19 12.83 -6.94
N SER A 14 16.95 11.93 -6.29
CA SER A 14 18.08 11.24 -6.93
C SER A 14 17.65 10.22 -8.01
N ILE A 15 16.41 9.75 -7.96
CA ILE A 15 15.84 8.75 -8.89
C ILE A 15 14.77 9.34 -9.82
N LYS A 16 14.54 10.66 -9.77
CA LYS A 16 13.43 11.32 -10.48
C LYS A 16 13.48 11.17 -12.01
N ASN A 17 14.68 11.00 -12.57
CA ASN A 17 14.90 10.86 -14.01
C ASN A 17 15.14 9.40 -14.44
N ASN A 18 14.93 8.44 -13.53
CA ASN A 18 14.99 7.02 -13.87
C ASN A 18 13.70 6.58 -14.57
N ASP A 19 13.76 5.46 -15.29
CA ASP A 19 12.60 4.90 -15.99
C ASP A 19 11.51 4.43 -15.01
N ILE A 20 11.90 3.93 -13.84
CA ILE A 20 10.99 3.57 -12.74
C ILE A 20 11.01 4.69 -11.69
N SER A 21 9.83 5.17 -11.31
CA SER A 21 9.66 6.26 -10.35
C SER A 21 8.51 6.01 -9.37
N LEU A 22 8.19 6.99 -8.53
CA LEU A 22 7.14 6.91 -7.51
C LEU A 22 5.97 7.83 -7.84
N MET A 23 4.76 7.30 -7.77
CA MET A 23 3.51 8.06 -7.87
C MET A 23 2.69 7.90 -6.60
N PHE A 24 2.05 8.99 -6.17
CA PHE A 24 1.06 8.97 -5.10
C PHE A 24 -0.32 9.25 -5.70
N ILE A 25 -1.27 8.35 -5.45
CA ILE A 25 -2.67 8.51 -5.86
C ILE A 25 -3.50 8.65 -4.57
N PHE A 26 -4.30 9.70 -4.49
CA PHE A 26 -5.27 9.89 -3.42
C PHE A 26 -6.65 9.80 -4.06
N PHE A 27 -7.31 8.66 -3.90
CA PHE A 27 -8.64 8.43 -4.43
C PHE A 27 -9.68 9.27 -3.67
N ASP A 28 -10.77 9.57 -4.36
CA ASP A 28 -11.93 10.26 -3.81
C ASP A 28 -13.17 9.37 -3.99
N GLY A 29 -14.11 9.46 -3.06
CA GLY A 29 -15.32 8.64 -3.04
C GLY A 29 -15.04 7.15 -3.01
N GLU A 30 -14.20 6.67 -2.10
CA GLU A 30 -14.02 5.24 -1.84
C GLU A 30 -15.30 4.67 -1.19
N GLU A 31 -15.78 5.33 -0.14
CA GLU A 31 -16.93 4.90 0.65
C GLU A 31 -18.26 4.89 -0.11
N ALA A 32 -19.14 3.99 0.32
CA ALA A 32 -20.53 3.95 -0.10
C ALA A 32 -21.35 5.09 0.53
N PHE A 33 -22.32 5.64 -0.20
CA PHE A 33 -23.27 6.59 0.35
C PHE A 33 -24.42 5.90 1.11
N LYS A 34 -24.80 4.69 0.70
CA LYS A 34 -25.91 3.94 1.30
C LYS A 34 -25.56 2.49 1.56
N GLU A 35 -25.27 1.74 0.51
CA GLU A 35 -25.04 0.31 0.58
C GLU A 35 -23.87 -0.04 -0.33
N TRP A 36 -22.81 -0.57 0.27
CA TRP A 36 -21.62 -0.98 -0.45
C TRP A 36 -21.98 -1.94 -1.58
N GLY A 37 -21.56 -1.60 -2.81
CA GLY A 37 -21.74 -2.50 -3.94
C GLY A 37 -21.27 -1.90 -5.27
N PRO A 38 -21.49 -2.61 -6.39
CA PRO A 38 -20.87 -2.26 -7.68
C PRO A 38 -21.16 -0.85 -8.19
N LYS A 39 -22.25 -0.21 -7.74
CA LYS A 39 -22.65 1.15 -8.14
C LYS A 39 -22.53 2.19 -7.03
N ASP A 40 -22.21 1.78 -5.80
CA ASP A 40 -22.14 2.65 -4.62
C ASP A 40 -20.91 2.30 -3.78
N SER A 41 -19.74 2.49 -4.39
CA SER A 41 -18.40 2.36 -3.79
C SER A 41 -17.34 2.73 -4.82
N ILE A 42 -16.13 3.03 -4.36
CA ILE A 42 -14.87 3.15 -5.14
C ILE A 42 -15.04 3.97 -6.42
N TYR A 43 -15.76 5.09 -6.30
CA TYR A 43 -16.18 5.95 -7.40
C TYR A 43 -14.96 6.52 -8.13
N GLY A 44 -14.01 7.08 -7.40
CA GLY A 44 -12.78 7.65 -7.94
C GLY A 44 -11.89 6.59 -8.59
N ALA A 45 -11.68 5.44 -7.93
CA ALA A 45 -10.88 4.36 -8.50
C ALA A 45 -11.49 3.76 -9.78
N LYS A 46 -12.81 3.52 -9.80
CA LYS A 46 -13.53 3.07 -11.01
C LYS A 46 -13.35 4.05 -12.16
N HIS A 47 -13.44 5.35 -11.86
CA HIS A 47 -13.25 6.41 -12.84
C HIS A 47 -11.81 6.45 -13.37
N LEU A 48 -10.81 6.49 -12.47
CA LEU A 48 -9.41 6.62 -12.84
C LEU A 48 -8.91 5.40 -13.63
N ALA A 49 -9.19 4.18 -13.17
CA ALA A 49 -8.79 2.96 -13.86
C ALA A 49 -9.39 2.89 -15.28
N LYS A 50 -10.64 3.35 -15.46
CA LYS A 50 -11.25 3.46 -16.80
C LYS A 50 -10.52 4.48 -17.67
N ILE A 51 -10.16 5.65 -17.15
CA ILE A 51 -9.43 6.66 -17.93
C ILE A 51 -8.06 6.14 -18.33
N TRP A 52 -7.29 5.62 -17.39
CA TRP A 52 -5.92 5.17 -17.64
C TRP A 52 -5.86 3.96 -18.57
N HIS A 53 -6.84 3.06 -18.51
CA HIS A 53 -6.94 1.96 -19.45
C HIS A 53 -7.15 2.43 -20.90
N ASN A 54 -7.91 3.51 -21.10
CA ASN A 54 -8.28 4.00 -22.43
C ASN A 54 -7.32 5.07 -22.97
N ASN A 55 -6.38 5.56 -22.16
CA ASN A 55 -5.43 6.57 -22.57
C ASN A 55 -4.10 5.90 -22.96
N TYR A 56 -3.75 5.99 -24.24
CA TYR A 56 -2.62 5.27 -24.81
C TYR A 56 -1.55 6.22 -25.36
N THR A 57 -0.29 5.84 -25.17
CA THR A 57 0.86 6.45 -25.83
C THR A 57 1.43 5.48 -26.87
N ILE A 58 1.55 5.94 -28.11
CA ILE A 58 2.20 5.19 -29.19
C ILE A 58 3.68 5.56 -29.22
N PHE A 59 4.53 4.58 -28.96
CA PHE A 59 5.99 4.74 -28.97
C PHE A 59 6.56 4.55 -30.39
N LYS A 60 7.77 5.07 -30.63
CA LYS A 60 8.44 5.03 -31.95
C LYS A 60 8.69 3.61 -32.47
N ASN A 61 8.78 2.63 -31.58
CA ASN A 61 8.93 1.20 -31.89
C ASN A 61 7.59 0.53 -32.26
N GLY A 62 6.47 1.26 -32.25
CA GLY A 62 5.13 0.76 -32.56
C GLY A 62 4.39 0.16 -31.36
N GLU A 63 4.99 0.17 -30.16
CA GLU A 63 4.29 -0.26 -28.94
C GLU A 63 3.18 0.73 -28.58
N ASN A 64 2.04 0.17 -28.20
CA ASN A 64 0.87 0.92 -27.76
C ASN A 64 0.62 0.62 -26.28
N ILE A 65 1.00 1.54 -25.41
CA ILE A 65 1.03 1.34 -23.95
C ILE A 65 0.00 2.27 -23.33
N SER A 66 -0.94 1.72 -22.56
CA SER A 66 -1.90 2.49 -21.79
C SER A 66 -1.24 3.14 -20.57
N GLU A 67 -1.88 4.13 -19.95
CA GLU A 67 -1.39 4.66 -18.67
C GLU A 67 -1.41 3.60 -17.55
N LEU A 68 -2.31 2.60 -17.62
CA LEU A 68 -2.30 1.47 -16.68
C LEU A 68 -1.10 0.55 -16.85
N ASP A 69 -0.66 0.32 -18.09
CA ASP A 69 0.48 -0.56 -18.37
C ASP A 69 1.80 0.01 -17.80
N LYS A 70 1.83 1.29 -17.43
CA LYS A 70 2.95 1.95 -16.75
C LYS A 70 2.98 1.70 -15.24
N LEU A 71 1.95 1.06 -14.66
CA LEU A 71 1.90 0.73 -13.24
C LEU A 71 2.57 -0.63 -12.98
N ASP A 72 3.81 -0.61 -12.50
CA ASP A 72 4.52 -1.84 -12.11
C ASP A 72 3.85 -2.55 -10.91
N LEU A 73 3.34 -1.77 -9.95
CA LEU A 73 2.71 -2.25 -8.72
C LEU A 73 1.82 -1.15 -8.12
N LEU A 74 0.57 -1.47 -7.81
CA LEU A 74 -0.28 -0.63 -6.98
C LEU A 74 -0.19 -1.09 -5.52
N VAL A 75 0.45 -0.30 -4.67
CA VAL A 75 0.47 -0.50 -3.22
C VAL A 75 -0.64 0.34 -2.59
N LEU A 76 -1.74 -0.31 -2.19
CA LEU A 76 -2.89 0.36 -1.57
C LEU A 76 -2.76 0.26 -0.05
N LEU A 77 -2.87 1.40 0.64
CA LEU A 77 -2.80 1.48 2.10
C LEU A 77 -4.20 1.84 2.61
N ASP A 78 -4.76 0.99 3.47
CA ASP A 78 -6.06 1.28 4.08
C ASP A 78 -6.14 0.76 5.54
N LEU A 79 -6.99 1.42 6.33
CA LEU A 79 -7.26 1.14 7.75
C LEU A 79 -6.02 1.03 8.66
N ILE A 80 -4.98 1.82 8.37
CA ILE A 80 -3.72 1.85 9.13
C ILE A 80 -3.77 2.96 10.19
N GLY A 81 -3.54 2.60 11.45
CA GLY A 81 -3.40 3.56 12.55
C GLY A 81 -3.77 3.01 13.92
N ALA A 82 -4.55 1.93 13.96
CA ALA A 82 -4.82 1.16 15.18
C ALA A 82 -3.55 0.43 15.67
N PRO A 83 -3.47 0.09 16.97
CA PRO A 83 -2.36 -0.70 17.51
C PRO A 83 -2.37 -2.13 16.94
N ASP A 84 -1.17 -2.72 16.84
CA ASP A 84 -0.93 -4.12 16.50
C ASP A 84 -1.67 -4.64 15.25
N PRO A 85 -1.61 -3.93 14.10
CA PRO A 85 -2.24 -4.38 12.86
C PRO A 85 -1.58 -5.67 12.37
N THR A 86 -2.38 -6.57 11.79
CA THR A 86 -1.89 -7.80 11.19
C THR A 86 -2.18 -7.77 9.69
N PHE A 87 -1.13 -7.66 8.88
CA PHE A 87 -1.19 -7.69 7.41
C PHE A 87 -0.89 -9.10 6.89
N TYR A 88 -1.48 -9.44 5.76
CA TYR A 88 -1.26 -10.71 5.06
C TYR A 88 -0.92 -10.48 3.59
N ASN A 89 -0.34 -11.50 2.97
CA ASN A 89 -0.25 -11.55 1.52
C ASN A 89 -1.57 -12.03 0.92
N TYR A 90 -2.29 -11.14 0.24
CA TYR A 90 -3.56 -11.46 -0.43
C TYR A 90 -3.39 -11.92 -1.88
N PHE A 91 -2.24 -11.67 -2.50
CA PHE A 91 -2.03 -11.93 -3.93
C PHE A 91 -0.70 -12.64 -4.19
N SER A 92 -0.75 -13.85 -4.73
CA SER A 92 0.46 -14.65 -5.01
C SER A 92 1.41 -13.99 -6.01
N ASN A 93 0.89 -13.25 -6.99
CA ASN A 93 1.70 -12.56 -8.00
C ASN A 93 2.52 -11.37 -7.44
N THR A 94 2.24 -10.89 -6.23
CA THR A 94 2.98 -9.80 -5.56
C THR A 94 3.73 -10.25 -4.30
N GLU A 95 3.80 -11.56 -4.04
CA GLU A 95 4.47 -12.15 -2.87
C GLU A 95 5.94 -11.71 -2.72
N LYS A 96 6.67 -11.58 -3.83
CA LYS A 96 8.06 -11.10 -3.83
C LYS A 96 8.19 -9.69 -3.23
N TRP A 97 7.20 -8.82 -3.46
CA TRP A 97 7.17 -7.46 -2.94
C TRP A 97 6.67 -7.43 -1.49
N TYR A 98 5.67 -8.24 -1.17
CA TYR A 98 5.26 -8.44 0.21
C TYR A 98 6.42 -8.91 1.11
N SER A 99 7.28 -9.80 0.59
CA SER A 99 8.49 -10.27 1.29
C SER A 99 9.47 -9.15 1.65
N ILE A 100 9.52 -8.04 0.89
CA ILE A 100 10.34 -6.87 1.24
C ILE A 100 9.83 -6.22 2.54
N LEU A 101 8.51 -6.16 2.75
CA LEU A 101 7.92 -5.62 3.98
C LEU A 101 8.28 -6.48 5.20
N ILE A 102 8.15 -7.81 5.08
CA ILE A 102 8.56 -8.76 6.13
C ILE A 102 10.05 -8.57 6.47
N ASN A 103 10.91 -8.49 5.45
CA ASN A 103 12.34 -8.34 5.65
C ASN A 103 12.70 -6.99 6.28
N ALA A 104 12.03 -5.91 5.86
CA ALA A 104 12.20 -4.58 6.44
C ALA A 104 11.78 -4.55 7.91
N GLU A 105 10.64 -5.13 8.25
CA GLU A 105 10.18 -5.30 9.63
C GLU A 105 11.20 -6.08 10.46
N THR A 106 11.60 -7.26 9.98
CA THR A 106 12.57 -8.13 10.66
C THR A 106 13.89 -7.41 10.92
N LYS A 107 14.40 -6.66 9.93
CA LYS A 107 15.65 -5.91 10.05
C LYS A 107 15.53 -4.80 11.09
N LEU A 108 14.47 -3.98 11.02
CA LEU A 108 14.23 -2.91 11.99
C LEU A 108 14.03 -3.44 13.41
N ALA A 109 13.33 -4.58 13.55
CA ALA A 109 13.17 -5.26 14.82
C ALA A 109 14.52 -5.75 15.39
N SER A 110 15.36 -6.39 14.57
CA SER A 110 16.70 -6.84 15.00
C SER A 110 17.59 -5.70 15.50
N LEU A 111 17.39 -4.49 14.97
CA LEU A 111 18.11 -3.27 15.33
C LEU A 111 17.42 -2.46 16.46
N ARG A 112 16.35 -3.00 17.05
CA ARG A 112 15.53 -2.34 18.09
C ARG A 112 15.07 -0.93 17.69
N LYS A 113 14.57 -0.77 16.46
CA LYS A 113 14.13 0.53 15.91
C LYS A 113 12.64 0.81 16.05
N PHE A 114 11.88 -0.06 16.71
CA PHE A 114 10.45 0.09 16.93
C PHE A 114 10.16 0.47 18.38
N GLU A 115 9.08 1.23 18.56
CA GLU A 115 8.49 1.52 19.86
C GLU A 115 7.19 0.72 20.04
N SER A 116 6.86 0.33 21.26
CA SER A 116 5.66 -0.48 21.56
C SER A 116 5.51 -1.71 20.65
N TYR A 117 6.63 -2.38 20.35
CA TYR A 117 6.66 -3.58 19.51
C TYR A 117 6.97 -4.82 20.35
N SER A 118 6.32 -5.94 20.04
CA SER A 118 6.46 -7.19 20.78
C SER A 118 7.75 -7.96 20.44
N TYR A 119 8.87 -7.46 20.97
CA TYR A 119 10.17 -8.10 20.80
C TYR A 119 10.23 -9.52 21.38
N GLY A 120 10.82 -10.44 20.61
CA GLY A 120 10.98 -11.84 21.03
C GLY A 120 9.70 -12.67 20.95
N GLN A 121 8.63 -12.15 20.33
CA GLN A 121 7.38 -12.85 20.06
C GLN A 121 7.17 -12.96 18.54
N PRO A 122 7.68 -14.01 17.88
CA PRO A 122 7.63 -14.14 16.41
C PRO A 122 6.22 -14.15 15.82
N THR A 123 5.21 -14.50 16.61
CA THR A 123 3.80 -14.52 16.19
C THR A 123 3.11 -13.16 16.26
N GLN A 124 3.79 -12.11 16.74
CA GLN A 124 3.24 -10.76 16.93
C GLN A 124 3.90 -9.72 16.02
N THR A 125 4.37 -10.13 14.85
CA THR A 125 4.81 -9.20 13.79
C THR A 125 3.61 -8.61 13.07
N TYR A 126 3.76 -7.42 12.49
CA TYR A 126 2.73 -6.79 11.68
C TYR A 126 2.52 -7.55 10.38
N PHE A 127 3.59 -7.91 9.66
CA PHE A 127 3.50 -8.61 8.38
C PHE A 127 3.65 -10.12 8.59
N GLN A 128 2.59 -10.87 8.32
CA GLN A 128 2.56 -12.32 8.51
C GLN A 128 3.24 -13.04 7.35
N PRO A 129 4.05 -14.10 7.59
CA PRO A 129 4.84 -14.77 6.56
C PRO A 129 4.04 -15.79 5.72
N TYR A 130 2.71 -15.70 5.73
CA TYR A 130 1.82 -16.59 5.01
C TYR A 130 0.69 -15.81 4.34
N SER A 131 0.16 -16.40 3.27
CA SER A 131 -0.93 -15.83 2.50
C SER A 131 -2.28 -16.17 3.11
N VAL A 132 -3.24 -15.27 2.93
CA VAL A 132 -4.64 -15.48 3.31
C VAL A 132 -5.50 -15.13 2.10
N GLU A 133 -6.45 -16.01 1.77
CA GLU A 133 -7.51 -15.68 0.82
C GLU A 133 -8.58 -14.87 1.57
N ALA A 134 -8.60 -13.56 1.35
CA ALA A 134 -9.65 -12.68 1.83
C ALA A 134 -10.19 -11.87 0.65
N TYR A 135 -11.51 -11.90 0.47
CA TYR A 135 -12.20 -11.09 -0.52
C TYR A 135 -12.56 -9.75 0.11
N ILE A 136 -11.58 -8.85 0.15
CA ILE A 136 -11.75 -7.47 0.62
C ILE A 136 -11.90 -6.60 -0.62
N GLU A 137 -13.08 -6.01 -0.83
CA GLU A 137 -13.28 -5.01 -1.87
C GLU A 137 -12.76 -3.65 -1.38
N ASP A 138 -12.02 -2.96 -2.25
CA ASP A 138 -11.45 -1.63 -2.01
C ASP A 138 -11.02 -1.03 -3.39
N ASP A 139 -10.44 0.16 -3.41
CA ASP A 139 -10.04 0.94 -4.58
C ASP A 139 -9.11 0.19 -5.56
N HIS A 140 -8.46 -0.89 -5.14
CA HIS A 140 -7.64 -1.72 -6.02
C HIS A 140 -8.45 -2.53 -7.03
N ILE A 141 -9.73 -2.83 -6.77
CA ILE A 141 -10.54 -3.77 -7.57
C ILE A 141 -10.59 -3.40 -9.07
N PRO A 142 -10.81 -2.13 -9.48
CA PRO A 142 -10.83 -1.75 -10.89
C PRO A 142 -9.47 -1.89 -11.58
N PHE A 143 -8.37 -1.80 -10.84
CA PHE A 143 -7.00 -2.00 -11.34
C PHE A 143 -6.67 -3.49 -11.44
N LEU A 144 -7.05 -4.27 -10.43
CA LEU A 144 -6.91 -5.73 -10.40
C LEU A 144 -7.63 -6.39 -11.59
N HIS A 145 -8.85 -5.96 -11.91
CA HIS A 145 -9.61 -6.44 -13.07
C HIS A 145 -8.96 -6.09 -14.43
N ARG A 146 -7.93 -5.24 -14.42
CA ARG A 146 -7.16 -4.83 -15.60
C ARG A 146 -5.70 -5.24 -15.45
N ASP A 147 -5.46 -6.35 -14.74
CA ASP A 147 -4.18 -7.03 -14.59
C ASP A 147 -3.07 -6.20 -13.91
N THR A 148 -3.42 -5.08 -13.25
CA THR A 148 -2.45 -4.32 -12.45
C THR A 148 -2.05 -5.15 -11.22
N PRO A 149 -0.76 -5.40 -10.96
CA PRO A 149 -0.32 -6.10 -9.76
C PRO A 149 -0.68 -5.31 -8.50
N ILE A 150 -1.29 -5.96 -7.50
CA ILE A 150 -1.78 -5.31 -6.28
C ILE A 150 -0.99 -5.80 -5.06
N LEU A 151 -0.51 -4.86 -4.25
CA LEU A 151 -0.04 -5.11 -2.88
C LEU A 151 -0.99 -4.37 -1.93
N HIS A 152 -1.98 -5.10 -1.40
CA HIS A 152 -3.03 -4.52 -0.57
C HIS A 152 -2.62 -4.57 0.91
N LEU A 153 -2.26 -3.40 1.45
CA LEU A 153 -1.83 -3.22 2.82
C LEU A 153 -3.00 -2.73 3.68
N ILE A 154 -3.92 -3.66 3.92
CA ILE A 154 -5.04 -3.52 4.85
C ILE A 154 -4.90 -4.59 5.94
N PRO A 155 -5.08 -4.26 7.24
CA PRO A 155 -5.02 -5.28 8.28
C PRO A 155 -6.24 -6.21 8.22
N TYR A 156 -6.07 -7.46 8.64
CA TYR A 156 -7.18 -8.37 8.94
C TYR A 156 -6.94 -9.05 10.30
N PRO A 157 -7.93 -9.06 11.22
CA PRO A 157 -9.21 -8.36 11.16
C PRO A 157 -9.04 -6.84 11.09
N PHE A 158 -10.09 -6.13 10.62
CA PHE A 158 -10.12 -4.66 10.60
C PHE A 158 -10.02 -4.08 12.02
N PRO A 159 -9.56 -2.83 12.17
CA PRO A 159 -9.56 -2.15 13.45
C PRO A 159 -10.93 -2.23 14.13
N ILE A 160 -10.96 -2.47 15.44
CA ILE A 160 -12.22 -2.58 16.20
C ILE A 160 -13.08 -1.30 16.12
N VAL A 161 -12.47 -0.16 15.78
CA VAL A 161 -13.11 1.14 15.62
C VAL A 161 -13.68 1.39 14.22
N TRP A 162 -13.40 0.54 13.23
CA TRP A 162 -13.84 0.70 11.84
C TRP A 162 -15.35 0.93 11.73
N HIS A 163 -15.74 1.93 10.92
CA HIS A 163 -17.13 2.40 10.73
C HIS A 163 -17.86 2.79 12.03
N LYS A 164 -17.12 3.23 13.05
CA LYS A 164 -17.68 3.77 14.30
C LYS A 164 -17.17 5.18 14.53
N SER A 165 -17.93 5.99 15.26
CA SER A 165 -17.50 7.33 15.68
C SER A 165 -16.23 7.34 16.56
N SER A 166 -15.86 6.18 17.10
CA SER A 166 -14.59 5.97 17.79
C SER A 166 -13.37 5.94 16.85
N ASP A 167 -13.55 5.79 15.53
CA ASP A 167 -12.45 5.96 14.57
C ASP A 167 -12.11 7.45 14.45
N ASN A 168 -11.24 7.89 15.34
CA ASN A 168 -10.86 9.29 15.50
C ASN A 168 -9.44 9.38 16.05
N ARG A 169 -8.93 10.60 16.10
CA ARG A 169 -7.55 10.91 16.50
C ARG A 169 -7.11 10.25 17.82
N ASN A 170 -8.01 10.11 18.79
CA ASN A 170 -7.65 9.59 20.12
C ASN A 170 -7.37 8.09 20.11
N ASN A 171 -7.86 7.36 19.10
CA ASN A 171 -7.64 5.92 18.93
C ASN A 171 -6.53 5.58 17.94
N ILE A 172 -5.78 6.59 17.45
CA ILE A 172 -4.59 6.37 16.63
C ILE A 172 -3.41 6.02 17.56
N ASP A 173 -2.81 4.86 17.35
CA ASP A 173 -1.53 4.50 17.94
C ASP A 173 -0.38 5.09 17.12
N LEU A 174 0.14 6.23 17.58
CA LEU A 174 1.18 6.98 16.87
C LEU A 174 2.51 6.21 16.76
N LYS A 175 2.79 5.29 17.69
CA LYS A 175 4.02 4.51 17.69
C LYS A 175 3.99 3.44 16.61
N THR A 176 2.89 2.71 16.52
CA THR A 176 2.57 1.77 15.45
C THR A 176 2.58 2.47 14.10
N THR A 177 1.92 3.62 14.00
CA THR A 177 1.92 4.45 12.78
C THR A 177 3.35 4.79 12.35
N GLU A 178 4.23 5.20 13.28
CA GLU A 178 5.63 5.50 12.97
C GLU A 178 6.47 4.24 12.64
N ASN A 179 6.18 3.10 13.26
CA ASN A 179 6.82 1.83 12.91
C ASN A 179 6.49 1.43 11.46
N ILE A 180 5.21 1.52 11.06
CA ILE A 180 4.78 1.27 9.69
C ILE A 180 5.41 2.29 8.73
N ASN A 181 5.53 3.57 9.10
CA ASN A 181 6.26 4.56 8.28
C ASN A 181 7.73 4.15 8.05
N LYS A 182 8.43 3.61 9.05
CA LYS A 182 9.82 3.13 8.88
C LYS A 182 9.87 1.97 7.88
N ILE A 183 8.96 1.00 8.00
CA ILE A 183 8.87 -0.15 7.10
C ILE A 183 8.60 0.30 5.66
N LEU A 184 7.60 1.16 5.44
CA LEU A 184 7.24 1.67 4.11
C LEU A 184 8.37 2.47 3.46
N ARG A 185 9.13 3.25 4.24
CA ARG A 185 10.30 3.98 3.71
C ARG A 185 11.40 3.01 3.23
N ILE A 186 11.67 1.94 3.99
CA ILE A 186 12.62 0.89 3.55
C ILE A 186 12.08 0.17 2.32
N PHE A 187 10.79 -0.14 2.27
CA PHE A 187 10.16 -0.77 1.11
C PHE A 187 10.36 0.08 -0.15
N VAL A 188 10.01 1.37 -0.10
CA VAL A 188 10.19 2.29 -1.24
C VAL A 188 11.66 2.40 -1.64
N ALA A 189 12.57 2.53 -0.67
CA ALA A 189 14.00 2.58 -0.97
C ALA A 189 14.51 1.29 -1.62
N SER A 190 14.04 0.13 -1.15
CA SER A 190 14.43 -1.18 -1.68
C SER A 190 13.86 -1.42 -3.08
N TYR A 191 12.60 -1.05 -3.31
CA TYR A 191 11.93 -1.20 -4.61
C TYR A 191 12.58 -0.32 -5.68
N LEU A 192 12.89 0.94 -5.35
CA LEU A 192 13.47 1.92 -6.27
C LEU A 192 15.01 1.88 -6.31
N HIS A 193 15.63 0.90 -5.64
CA HIS A 193 17.09 0.76 -5.55
C HIS A 193 17.81 2.03 -5.07
N ILE A 194 17.21 2.73 -4.10
CA ILE A 194 17.77 3.93 -3.48
C ILE A 194 18.78 3.50 -2.42
N ASN A 195 20.00 4.03 -2.50
CA ASN A 195 21.00 3.91 -1.44
C ASN A 195 20.63 4.81 -0.25
N ILE A 196 20.31 4.20 0.89
CA ILE A 196 19.92 4.86 2.15
C ILE A 196 20.97 4.69 3.26
#